data_AF-K5Y2P9-F1
#
_entry.id   AF-K5Y2P9-F1
#
_cell.length_a   1.000
_cell.length_b   1.000
_cell.length_c   1.000
_cell.angle_alpha   90.00
_cell.angle_beta   90.00
_cell.angle_gamma   90.00
#
_symmetry.space_group_name_H-M   'P 1'
#
loop_
_entity.id
_entity.type
_entity.pdbx_description
1 polymer ?
#
loop_
_entity_poly.entity_id
_entity_poly.type
_entity_poly.pdbx_seq_one_letter_code
_entity_poly.pdbx_strand_id
1 'polypeptide(L)'
;MVLDWLLTMDMEVSLMWRGRWNVTKVLYFLTRYMPFIDTSVVMYRQFGTVLSPSLCRITYEYAAWTFIIGMGCAELILSLRTYAVWNKDKRLLIGLPLLFISTWTVGFIVLGFYLSR
;
A
#
# COMPACT_ATOMS: atom_id res chain seq x y z
N MET A 1 13.34 -16.59 -9.46
CA MET A 1 12.54 -15.35 -9.41
C MET A 1 11.08 -15.57 -9.81
N VAL A 2 10.73 -15.95 -11.06
CA VAL A 2 9.31 -16.27 -11.42
C VAL A 2 8.85 -17.61 -10.85
N LEU A 3 9.75 -18.59 -10.75
CA LEU A 3 9.45 -19.92 -10.21
C LEU A 3 9.17 -19.87 -8.69
N ASP A 4 9.94 -19.06 -7.94
CA ASP A 4 9.72 -18.85 -6.50
C ASP A 4 8.38 -18.17 -6.21
N TRP A 5 7.95 -17.26 -7.09
CA TRP A 5 6.64 -16.62 -7.04
C TRP A 5 5.50 -17.61 -7.27
N LEU A 6 5.65 -18.52 -8.24
CA LEU A 6 4.64 -19.54 -8.55
C LEU A 6 4.53 -20.62 -7.46
N LEU A 7 5.65 -21.01 -6.83
CA LEU A 7 5.69 -22.01 -5.76
C LEU A 7 5.09 -21.51 -4.44
N THR A 8 5.20 -20.22 -4.15
CA THR A 8 4.62 -19.62 -2.92
C THR A 8 3.19 -19.10 -3.12
N MET A 9 2.79 -18.80 -4.37
CA MET A 9 1.43 -18.40 -4.74
C MET A 9 0.37 -19.41 -4.30
N ASP A 10 0.58 -20.72 -4.45
CA ASP A 10 -0.45 -21.72 -4.15
C ASP A 10 -0.74 -21.84 -2.64
N MET A 11 0.30 -21.72 -1.82
CA MET A 11 0.17 -21.61 -0.35
C MET A 11 -0.40 -20.27 0.09
N GLU A 12 0.03 -19.16 -0.53
CA GLU A 12 -0.53 -17.83 -0.25
C GLU A 12 -2.01 -17.76 -0.62
N VAL A 13 -2.42 -18.32 -1.77
CA VAL A 13 -3.80 -18.33 -2.26
C VAL A 13 -4.66 -19.32 -1.48
N SER A 14 -4.21 -20.53 -1.17
CA SER A 14 -5.04 -21.47 -0.39
C SER A 14 -5.32 -20.97 1.04
N LEU A 15 -4.36 -20.30 1.68
CA LEU A 15 -4.52 -19.68 3.00
C LEU A 15 -5.30 -18.34 2.92
N MET A 16 -5.08 -17.54 1.87
CA MET A 16 -5.75 -16.25 1.68
C MET A 16 -7.09 -16.29 0.93
N TRP A 17 -7.49 -17.34 0.22
CA TRP A 17 -8.79 -17.39 -0.46
C TRP A 17 -9.84 -18.21 0.31
N ARG A 18 -9.44 -19.26 1.04
CA ARG A 18 -10.38 -20.13 1.77
C ARG A 18 -10.63 -19.71 3.23
N GLY A 19 -9.80 -18.85 3.82
CA GLY A 19 -9.97 -18.36 5.20
C GLY A 19 -10.90 -17.15 5.34
N ARG A 20 -11.29 -16.79 6.57
CA ARG A 20 -11.98 -15.50 6.88
C ARG A 20 -11.20 -14.30 6.31
N TRP A 21 -11.91 -13.27 5.86
CA TRP A 21 -11.29 -12.00 5.43
C TRP A 21 -10.41 -11.48 6.57
N ASN A 22 -9.12 -11.25 6.28
CA ASN A 22 -8.15 -10.77 7.24
C ASN A 22 -7.44 -9.54 6.67
N VAL A 23 -6.93 -8.67 7.55
CA VAL A 23 -6.27 -7.40 7.23
C VAL A 23 -5.14 -7.60 6.19
N THR A 24 -4.39 -8.70 6.30
CA THR A 24 -3.33 -9.06 5.34
C THR A 24 -3.84 -9.27 3.91
N LYS A 25 -5.05 -9.83 3.71
CA LYS A 25 -5.63 -10.01 2.37
C LYS A 25 -5.99 -8.68 1.75
N VAL A 26 -6.59 -7.79 2.55
CA VAL A 26 -6.97 -6.45 2.08
C VAL A 26 -5.72 -5.67 1.68
N LEU A 27 -4.66 -5.72 2.49
CA LEU A 27 -3.37 -5.13 2.13
C LEU A 27 -2.79 -5.72 0.84
N TYR A 28 -2.88 -7.02 0.65
CA TYR A 28 -2.40 -7.69 -0.56
C TYR A 28 -3.16 -7.23 -1.81
N PHE A 29 -4.50 -7.17 -1.73
CA PHE A 29 -5.31 -6.66 -2.83
C PHE A 29 -5.04 -5.17 -3.09
N LEU A 30 -4.92 -4.35 -2.05
CA LEU A 30 -4.59 -2.93 -2.22
C LEU A 30 -3.24 -2.75 -2.91
N THR A 31 -2.17 -3.36 -2.39
CA THR A 31 -0.83 -3.25 -2.98
C THR A 31 -0.73 -3.81 -4.39
N ARG A 32 -1.48 -4.87 -4.70
CA ARG A 32 -1.41 -5.52 -6.02
C ARG A 32 -2.29 -4.84 -7.07
N TYR A 33 -3.44 -4.28 -6.69
CA TYR A 33 -4.40 -3.73 -7.65
C TYR A 33 -4.41 -2.19 -7.71
N MET A 34 -4.01 -1.47 -6.66
CA MET A 34 -3.87 0.00 -6.72
C MET A 34 -2.95 0.49 -7.84
N PRO A 35 -1.75 -0.09 -8.06
CA PRO A 35 -0.83 0.42 -9.08
C PRO A 35 -1.42 0.39 -10.51
N PHE A 36 -2.30 -0.58 -10.80
CA PHE A 36 -2.98 -0.65 -12.09
C PHE A 36 -3.97 0.51 -12.27
N ILE A 37 -4.69 0.88 -11.20
CA ILE A 37 -5.62 2.01 -11.22
C ILE A 37 -4.83 3.31 -11.33
N ASP A 38 -3.78 3.49 -10.52
CA ASP A 38 -2.91 4.67 -10.57
C ASP A 38 -2.28 4.86 -11.95
N THR A 39 -1.79 3.78 -12.57
CA THR A 39 -1.20 3.84 -13.92
C THR A 39 -2.23 4.28 -14.96
N SER A 40 -3.44 3.73 -14.91
CA SER A 40 -4.53 4.10 -15.82
C SER A 40 -4.90 5.58 -15.69
N VAL A 41 -4.95 6.05 -14.45
CA VAL A 41 -5.23 7.45 -14.09
C VAL A 41 -4.13 8.39 -14.57
N VAL A 42 -2.85 8.02 -14.39
CA VAL A 42 -1.70 8.79 -14.89
C VAL A 42 -1.71 8.85 -16.41
N MET A 43 -1.97 7.73 -17.09
CA MET A 43 -2.08 7.69 -18.55
C MET A 43 -3.20 8.61 -19.05
N TYR A 44 -4.36 8.60 -18.39
CA TYR A 44 -5.46 9.51 -18.73
C TYR A 44 -5.06 10.99 -18.60
N ARG A 45 -4.28 11.36 -17.57
CA ARG A 45 -3.75 12.73 -17.46
C ARG A 45 -2.73 13.08 -18.53
N GLN A 46 -1.81 12.16 -18.83
CA GLN A 46 -0.69 12.41 -19.74
C GLN A 46 -1.16 12.55 -21.20
N PHE A 47 -2.15 11.76 -21.60
CA PHE A 47 -2.63 11.69 -22.99
C PHE A 47 -3.99 12.38 -23.21
N GLY A 48 -4.64 12.85 -22.14
CA GLY A 48 -5.90 13.59 -22.22
C GLY A 48 -5.69 14.99 -22.78
N THR A 49 -6.27 15.28 -23.94
CA THR A 49 -6.09 16.56 -24.65
C THR A 49 -6.89 17.73 -24.07
N VAL A 50 -7.88 17.45 -23.19
CA VAL A 50 -8.70 18.46 -22.51
C VAL A 50 -8.97 18.01 -21.07
N LEU A 51 -8.08 18.35 -20.14
CA LEU A 51 -8.35 18.16 -18.71
C LEU A 51 -8.87 19.45 -18.09
N SER A 52 -10.08 19.40 -17.53
CA SER A 52 -10.60 20.47 -16.68
C SER A 52 -9.67 20.68 -15.47
N PRO A 53 -9.41 21.93 -15.03
CA PRO A 53 -8.60 22.22 -13.85
C PRO A 53 -9.07 21.47 -12.59
N SER A 54 -10.39 21.28 -12.45
CA SER A 54 -10.98 20.53 -11.33
C SER A 54 -10.61 19.03 -11.37
N LEU A 55 -10.60 18.43 -12.56
CA LEU A 55 -10.28 17.02 -12.74
C LEU A 55 -8.80 16.77 -12.49
N CYS A 56 -7.92 17.68 -12.92
CA CYS A 56 -6.49 17.61 -12.64
C CYS A 56 -6.20 17.60 -11.13
N ARG A 57 -6.84 18.50 -10.38
CA ARG A 57 -6.72 18.57 -8.91
C ARG A 57 -7.19 17.29 -8.23
N ILE A 58 -8.40 16.82 -8.53
CA ILE A 58 -8.95 15.58 -7.95
C ILE A 58 -8.02 14.40 -8.24
N THR A 59 -7.49 14.32 -9.46
CA THR A 59 -6.63 13.23 -9.87
C THR A 59 -5.25 13.29 -9.20
N TYR A 60 -4.75 14.49 -8.93
CA TYR A 60 -3.53 14.71 -8.16
C TYR A 60 -3.68 14.35 -6.70
N GLU A 61 -4.75 14.82 -6.05
CA GLU A 61 -5.10 14.44 -4.69
C GLU A 61 -5.27 12.92 -4.57
N TYR A 62 -6.01 12.30 -5.50
CA TYR A 62 -6.17 10.85 -5.57
C TYR A 62 -4.82 10.13 -5.63
N ALA A 63 -3.96 10.49 -6.57
CA ALA A 63 -2.65 9.86 -6.75
C ALA A 63 -1.75 10.01 -5.50
N ALA A 64 -1.82 11.16 -4.82
CA ALA A 64 -1.03 11.38 -3.61
C ALA A 64 -1.53 10.51 -2.44
N TRP A 65 -2.85 10.37 -2.30
CA TRP A 65 -3.47 9.49 -1.29
C TRP A 65 -3.24 8.01 -1.57
N THR A 66 -3.35 7.56 -2.83
CA THR A 66 -3.07 6.16 -3.18
C THR A 66 -1.61 5.81 -2.99
N PHE A 67 -0.69 6.73 -3.33
CA PHE A 67 0.74 6.54 -3.14
C PHE A 67 1.12 6.39 -1.66
N ILE A 68 0.61 7.27 -0.78
CA ILE A 68 0.89 7.18 0.67
C ILE A 68 0.32 5.87 1.22
N ILE A 69 -0.92 5.50 0.88
CA ILE A 69 -1.53 4.24 1.32
C ILE A 69 -0.73 3.02 0.84
N GLY A 70 -0.29 3.04 -0.42
CA GLY A 70 0.50 1.97 -1.03
C GLY A 70 1.84 1.76 -0.32
N MET A 71 2.57 2.85 -0.04
CA MET A 71 3.81 2.79 0.73
C MET A 71 3.58 2.23 2.15
N GLY A 72 2.49 2.61 2.83
CA GLY A 72 2.19 2.11 4.17
C GLY A 72 1.86 0.63 4.19
N CYS A 73 1.13 0.17 3.18
CA CYS A 73 0.89 -1.25 3.03
C CYS A 73 2.20 -2.02 2.77
N ALA A 74 3.12 -1.48 1.96
CA ALA A 74 4.42 -2.10 1.69
C ALA A 74 5.28 -2.19 2.96
N GLU A 75 5.31 -1.13 3.78
CA GLU A 75 6.04 -1.12 5.04
C GLU A 75 5.46 -2.11 6.06
N LEU A 76 4.13 -2.25 6.13
CA LEU A 76 3.48 -3.27 6.97
C LEU A 76 3.87 -4.68 6.54
N ILE A 77 3.89 -4.97 5.23
CA ILE A 77 4.31 -6.28 4.73
C ILE A 77 5.77 -6.56 5.07
N LEU A 78 6.64 -5.56 4.89
CA LEU A 78 8.06 -5.68 5.24
C LEU A 78 8.23 -5.92 6.75
N SER A 79 7.49 -5.19 7.58
CA SER A 79 7.47 -5.32 9.03
C SER A 79 7.03 -6.72 9.48
N LEU A 80 5.97 -7.25 8.89
CA LEU A 80 5.49 -8.62 9.14
C LEU A 80 6.54 -9.67 8.75
N ARG A 81 7.23 -9.48 7.63
CA ARG A 81 8.32 -10.38 7.19
C ARG A 81 9.50 -10.33 8.17
N THR A 82 9.93 -9.15 8.59
CA THR A 82 10.99 -8.99 9.59
C THR A 82 10.63 -9.67 10.90
N TYR A 83 9.38 -9.53 11.35
CA TYR A 83 8.88 -10.20 12.56
C TYR A 83 8.92 -11.73 12.45
N ALA A 84 8.58 -12.28 11.27
CA ALA A 84 8.63 -13.72 11.02
C ALA A 84 10.07 -14.27 11.01
N VAL A 85 11.01 -13.53 10.40
CA VAL A 85 12.44 -13.91 10.34
C VAL A 85 13.08 -13.93 11.72
N TRP A 86 12.69 -13.00 12.60
CA TRP A 86 13.22 -12.90 13.97
C TRP A 86 12.55 -13.84 14.98
N ASN A 87 11.94 -14.92 14.51
CA ASN A 87 11.28 -15.96 15.32
C ASN A 87 10.28 -15.40 16.36
N LYS A 88 9.53 -14.35 15.97
CA LYS A 88 8.46 -13.75 16.79
C LYS A 88 8.94 -13.13 18.12
N ASP A 89 10.11 -12.49 18.13
CA ASP A 89 10.59 -11.75 19.30
C ASP A 89 9.58 -10.66 19.74
N LYS A 90 9.22 -10.67 21.03
CA LYS A 90 8.23 -9.75 21.62
C LYS A 90 8.65 -8.28 21.58
N ARG A 91 9.95 -7.99 21.50
CA ARG A 91 10.47 -6.62 21.36
C ARG A 91 10.07 -6.01 20.03
N LEU A 92 10.13 -6.81 18.96
CA LEU A 92 9.75 -6.39 17.62
C LEU A 92 8.23 -6.27 17.48
N LEU A 93 7.46 -7.08 18.21
CA LEU A 93 6.00 -6.99 18.24
C LEU A 93 5.50 -5.62 18.72
N ILE A 94 6.24 -4.96 19.61
CA ILE A 94 5.88 -3.64 20.16
C ILE A 94 6.61 -2.52 19.39
N GLY A 95 7.89 -2.70 19.06
CA GLY A 95 8.70 -1.68 18.39
C GLY A 95 8.23 -1.35 16.97
N LEU A 96 7.93 -2.36 16.13
CA LEU A 96 7.49 -2.14 14.75
C LEU A 96 6.19 -1.32 14.64
N PRO A 97 5.09 -1.66 15.35
CA PRO A 97 3.86 -0.87 15.23
C PRO A 97 4.02 0.55 15.77
N LEU A 98 4.84 0.78 16.80
CA LEU A 98 5.12 2.13 17.29
C LEU A 98 5.84 2.99 16.25
N LEU A 99 6.88 2.42 15.62
CA LEU A 99 7.61 3.10 14.54
C LEU A 99 6.72 3.37 13.33
N PHE A 100 5.88 2.40 12.98
CA PHE A 100 4.90 2.54 11.92
C PHE A 100 3.93 3.70 12.23
N ILE A 101 3.26 3.67 13.37
CA ILE A 101 2.30 4.71 13.76
C ILE A 101 2.98 6.09 13.77
N SER A 102 4.18 6.19 14.33
CA SER A 102 4.92 7.46 14.39
C SER A 102 5.21 8.02 13.01
N THR A 103 5.77 7.20 12.11
CA THR A 103 6.17 7.62 10.76
C THR A 103 4.94 7.98 9.91
N TRP A 104 3.91 7.14 9.96
CA TRP A 104 2.69 7.32 9.15
C TRP A 104 1.84 8.49 9.62
N THR A 105 1.78 8.76 10.92
CA THR A 105 1.08 9.93 11.44
C THR A 105 1.68 11.22 10.89
N VAL A 106 3.02 11.33 10.87
CA VAL A 106 3.71 12.49 10.28
C VAL A 106 3.43 12.58 8.79
N GLY A 107 3.51 11.46 8.06
CA GLY A 107 3.22 11.42 6.63
C GLY A 107 1.81 11.93 6.28
N PHE A 108 0.79 11.47 7.01
CA PHE A 108 -0.59 11.90 6.78
C PHE A 108 -0.82 13.37 7.09
N ILE A 109 -0.23 13.89 8.18
CA ILE A 109 -0.34 15.32 8.54
C ILE A 109 0.30 16.18 7.46
N VAL A 110 1.52 15.83 7.03
CA VAL A 110 2.25 16.57 6.00
C VAL A 110 1.46 16.55 4.69
N LEU A 111 0.99 15.38 4.24
CA LEU A 111 0.20 15.28 3.01
C LEU A 111 -1.09 16.10 3.09
N GLY A 112 -1.83 16.02 4.19
CA GLY A 112 -3.06 16.80 4.38
C GLY A 112 -2.80 18.30 4.33
N PHE A 113 -1.70 18.77 4.94
CA PHE A 113 -1.30 20.16 4.87
C PHE A 113 -0.95 20.60 3.44
N TYR A 114 -0.24 19.76 2.68
CA TYR A 114 0.14 20.05 1.29
C TYR A 114 -1.07 20.07 0.34
N LEU A 115 -2.04 19.16 0.51
CA LEU A 115 -3.25 19.12 -0.33
C LEU A 115 -4.28 20.19 0.04
N SER A 116 -4.19 20.75 1.26
CA SER A 116 -5.06 21.85 1.70
C SER A 116 -4.63 23.23 1.18
N ARG A 117 -3.39 23.37 0.68
CA ARG A 117 -2.91 24.59 0.02
C ARG A 117 -3.24 24.60 -1.47
#